data_AF-A0A089HWI6-F1
#
_entry.id   AF-A0A089HWI6-F1
#
_cell.length_a   1.000
_cell.length_b   1.000
_cell.length_c   1.000
_cell.angle_alpha   90.00
_cell.angle_beta   90.00
_cell.angle_gamma   90.00
#
_symmetry.space_group_name_H-M   'P 1'
#
loop_
_entity.id
_entity.type
_entity.pdbx_description
1 polymer ?
#
loop_
_entity_poly.entity_id
_entity_poly.type
_entity_poly.pdbx_seq_one_letter_code
_entity_poly.pdbx_strand_id
1 'polypeptide(L)'
;MRHKKTKYKKFIFQFITMVIAFAVLIGTFSYIVDPLQFYRKASFYTPKLSWQERYQNPGLARNYKYDTIVLGSSMTENFLPSDVGEKLKGDVLKLSIEGSTIGEQYQTAKVAFKTGQVRQVLWGIDYFAFRTNNATGNEEFPAYLYDSNPLNDYKYVFNETNIKSALTALSKSEGRANLKLSSLELLYNWDKSVTYGRDLVIKNWQSARNKEVAYGNNEDPLDSVKQTFDENVVSIVKAHPETKFYFYYPPYSILRQQVWYKTNPERYGNQLEMKRYMFDKLNSYSNVSIYEFQTDSDITYNLDLYKDLSHHSGAVNSIIVDGISKGTHLVTADNLEQGIQLLKRQAENVIVNTEEGTVYSIDLSLNGEPQSFGFLPPTTGDVIMAPLKLYAQMLGIAFDYDIDKKLITLAKGDSVAELTVGSDEALLDGQTVKLAAPVENKIGIMAAPLESIPALFGGSVTLGQEKDKLLEVDITFGE
;
A
#
# COMPACT_ATOMS: atom_id res chain seq x y z
N MET A 1 61.93 -39.94 -14.93
CA MET A 1 60.55 -39.36 -14.83
C MET A 1 59.88 -39.48 -13.45
N ARG A 2 60.29 -40.37 -12.53
CA ARG A 2 59.64 -40.59 -11.22
C ARG A 2 59.83 -39.42 -10.22
N HIS A 3 60.97 -38.73 -10.27
CA HIS A 3 61.34 -37.66 -9.32
C HIS A 3 60.57 -36.34 -9.53
N LYS A 4 60.15 -36.03 -10.77
CA LYS A 4 59.32 -34.84 -11.08
C LYS A 4 57.88 -35.01 -10.57
N LYS A 5 57.29 -36.21 -10.66
CA LYS A 5 55.92 -36.50 -10.19
C LYS A 5 55.72 -36.25 -8.69
N THR A 6 56.72 -36.54 -7.84
CA THR A 6 56.63 -36.34 -6.38
C THR A 6 56.63 -34.85 -6.00
N LYS A 7 57.36 -34.01 -6.75
CA LYS A 7 57.37 -32.55 -6.54
C LYS A 7 56.04 -31.91 -6.88
N TYR A 8 55.38 -32.32 -7.97
CA TYR A 8 54.05 -31.84 -8.32
C TYR A 8 52.99 -32.27 -7.31
N LYS A 9 53.02 -33.51 -6.82
CA LYS A 9 52.11 -33.97 -5.77
C LYS A 9 52.28 -33.18 -4.46
N LYS A 10 53.53 -32.90 -4.06
CA LYS A 10 53.83 -32.07 -2.88
C LYS A 10 53.33 -30.63 -3.05
N PHE A 11 53.55 -30.03 -4.22
CA PHE A 11 53.06 -28.69 -4.53
C PHE A 11 51.54 -28.62 -4.51
N ILE A 12 50.85 -29.56 -5.18
CA ILE A 12 49.38 -29.63 -5.19
C ILE A 12 48.84 -29.77 -3.76
N PHE A 13 49.43 -30.67 -2.96
CA PHE A 13 49.03 -30.84 -1.56
C PHE A 13 49.23 -29.56 -0.74
N GLN A 14 50.38 -28.88 -0.88
CA GLN A 14 50.66 -27.62 -0.20
C GLN A 14 49.71 -26.50 -0.62
N PHE A 15 49.44 -26.39 -1.93
CA PHE A 15 48.50 -25.41 -2.46
C PHE A 15 47.08 -25.65 -1.94
N ILE A 16 46.57 -26.89 -2.00
CA ILE A 16 45.27 -27.26 -1.44
C ILE A 16 45.22 -26.99 0.06
N THR A 17 46.27 -27.34 0.81
CA THR A 17 46.36 -27.06 2.25
C THR A 17 46.29 -25.56 2.53
N MET A 18 47.00 -24.74 1.76
CA MET A 18 46.98 -23.28 1.90
C MET A 18 45.61 -22.69 1.56
N VAL A 19 44.96 -23.17 0.50
CA VAL A 19 43.59 -22.75 0.12
C VAL A 19 42.59 -23.11 1.21
N ILE A 20 42.65 -24.34 1.74
CA ILE A 20 41.78 -24.77 2.85
C ILE A 20 42.06 -23.93 4.10
N ALA A 21 43.33 -23.69 4.45
CA ALA A 21 43.68 -22.88 5.61
C ALA A 21 43.16 -21.44 5.47
N PHE A 22 43.29 -20.85 4.28
CA PHE A 22 42.75 -19.51 4.00
C PHE A 22 41.21 -19.49 4.05
N ALA A 23 40.54 -20.50 3.48
CA ALA A 23 39.09 -20.64 3.55
C ALA A 23 38.61 -20.81 5.00
N VAL A 24 39.31 -21.60 5.82
CA VAL A 24 39.01 -21.75 7.25
C VAL A 24 39.21 -20.43 7.99
N LEU A 25 40.27 -19.68 7.69
CA LEU A 25 40.53 -18.36 8.29
C LEU A 25 39.39 -17.38 7.98
N ILE A 26 39.06 -17.21 6.69
CA ILE A 26 37.98 -16.31 6.26
C ILE A 26 36.63 -16.78 6.78
N GLY A 27 36.34 -18.08 6.71
CA GLY A 27 35.09 -18.64 7.18
C GLY A 27 34.90 -18.48 8.68
N THR A 28 35.97 -18.72 9.46
CA THR A 28 35.98 -18.49 10.90
C THR A 28 35.81 -17.01 11.22
N PHE A 29 36.47 -16.12 10.48
CA PHE A 29 36.32 -14.67 10.65
C PHE A 29 34.87 -14.22 10.39
N SER A 30 34.28 -14.60 9.24
CA SER A 30 32.89 -14.28 8.91
C SER A 30 31.91 -14.87 9.91
N TYR A 31 32.13 -16.10 10.36
CA TYR A 31 31.32 -16.74 11.40
C TYR A 31 31.48 -16.05 12.76
N ILE A 32 32.68 -15.59 13.13
CA ILE A 32 32.93 -14.93 14.42
C ILE A 32 32.27 -13.55 14.49
N VAL A 33 32.52 -12.73 13.46
CA VAL A 33 32.00 -11.37 13.41
C VAL A 33 30.52 -11.37 13.10
N ASP A 34 30.09 -12.15 12.09
CA ASP A 34 28.70 -12.32 11.72
C ASP A 34 27.96 -10.98 11.52
N PRO A 35 28.28 -10.24 10.44
CA PRO A 35 27.85 -8.85 10.25
C PRO A 35 26.32 -8.68 10.16
N LEU A 36 25.60 -9.69 9.64
CA LEU A 36 24.14 -9.70 9.61
C LEU A 36 23.53 -10.33 10.87
N GLN A 37 24.37 -10.81 11.80
CA GLN A 37 23.95 -11.54 13.00
C GLN A 37 23.10 -12.76 12.65
N PHE A 38 23.48 -13.45 11.58
CA PHE A 38 22.80 -14.61 11.02
C PHE A 38 22.88 -15.83 11.95
N TYR A 39 24.06 -16.08 12.53
CA TYR A 39 24.35 -17.16 13.46
C TYR A 39 24.24 -16.75 14.92
N ARG A 40 24.50 -15.49 15.26
CA ARG A 40 24.42 -14.99 16.64
C ARG A 40 24.26 -13.48 16.71
N LYS A 41 23.71 -13.04 17.84
CA LYS A 41 23.76 -11.64 18.25
C LYS A 41 25.21 -11.24 18.62
N ALA A 42 25.65 -10.09 18.13
CA ALA A 42 26.96 -9.53 18.45
C ALA A 42 27.09 -9.28 19.96
N SER A 43 28.21 -9.73 20.54
CA SER A 43 28.44 -9.66 22.00
C SER A 43 29.67 -8.84 22.42
N PHE A 44 30.63 -8.62 21.50
CA PHE A 44 31.90 -7.95 21.79
C PHE A 44 32.16 -6.72 20.92
N TYR A 45 31.20 -6.32 20.08
CA TYR A 45 31.27 -5.15 19.22
C TYR A 45 29.87 -4.55 18.99
N THR A 46 29.80 -3.29 18.55
CA THR A 46 28.53 -2.64 18.17
C THR A 46 28.27 -2.84 16.68
N PRO A 47 27.28 -3.67 16.31
CA PRO A 47 27.04 -4.00 14.90
C PRO A 47 26.47 -2.82 14.13
N LYS A 48 26.71 -2.84 12.81
CA LYS A 48 25.97 -2.02 11.86
C LYS A 48 24.86 -2.90 11.29
N LEU A 49 23.63 -2.67 11.74
CA LEU A 49 22.47 -3.34 11.16
C LEU A 49 22.32 -2.91 9.70
N SER A 50 22.06 -3.87 8.83
CA SER A 50 21.86 -3.62 7.40
C SER A 50 20.45 -3.11 7.13
N TRP A 51 20.34 -2.14 6.23
CA TRP A 51 19.06 -1.65 5.70
C TRP A 51 18.46 -2.59 4.65
N GLN A 52 19.18 -3.64 4.25
CA GLN A 52 18.69 -4.69 3.37
C GLN A 52 17.90 -5.72 4.19
N GLU A 53 16.59 -5.50 4.33
CA GLU A 53 15.69 -6.28 5.20
C GLU A 53 15.72 -7.78 4.88
N ARG A 54 15.66 -8.13 3.59
CA ARG A 54 15.72 -9.51 3.09
C ARG A 54 16.95 -10.28 3.59
N TYR A 55 18.05 -9.58 3.87
CA TYR A 55 19.29 -10.15 4.37
C TYR A 55 19.41 -10.07 5.90
N GLN A 56 18.91 -8.99 6.51
CA GLN A 56 19.07 -8.70 7.93
C GLN A 56 18.02 -9.39 8.82
N ASN A 57 16.77 -9.44 8.40
CA ASN A 57 15.65 -10.02 9.14
C ASN A 57 15.88 -11.46 9.63
N PRO A 58 16.43 -12.40 8.83
CA PRO A 58 16.62 -13.77 9.31
C PRO A 58 17.64 -13.88 10.45
N GLY A 59 18.64 -12.99 10.51
CA GLY A 59 19.56 -12.92 11.64
C GLY A 59 18.92 -12.33 12.90
N LEU A 60 18.13 -11.27 12.73
CA LEU A 60 17.36 -10.67 13.82
C LEU A 60 16.36 -11.69 14.42
N ALA A 61 15.56 -12.31 13.56
CA ALA A 61 14.53 -13.27 13.96
C ALA A 61 15.11 -14.47 14.72
N ARG A 62 16.27 -15.01 14.33
CA ARG A 62 16.88 -16.16 15.00
C ARG A 62 17.49 -15.83 16.37
N ASN A 63 18.08 -14.65 16.50
CA ASN A 63 19.08 -14.39 17.56
C ASN A 63 18.70 -13.28 18.55
N TYR A 64 17.60 -12.57 18.32
CA TYR A 64 17.10 -11.55 19.23
C TYR A 64 15.94 -12.09 20.07
N LYS A 65 15.77 -11.47 21.25
CA LYS A 65 14.64 -11.73 22.14
C LYS A 65 13.47 -10.82 21.77
N TYR A 66 12.30 -11.40 21.63
CA TYR A 66 11.03 -10.73 21.35
C TYR A 66 9.89 -11.71 21.68
N ASP A 67 8.68 -11.21 21.80
CA ASP A 67 7.46 -12.04 21.78
C ASP A 67 6.42 -11.54 20.79
N THR A 68 6.65 -10.35 20.22
CA THR A 68 5.75 -9.69 19.29
C THR A 68 6.53 -9.37 18.02
N ILE A 69 6.00 -9.73 16.85
CA ILE A 69 6.62 -9.38 15.57
C ILE A 69 5.71 -8.48 14.75
N VAL A 70 6.33 -7.55 14.00
CA VAL A 70 5.65 -6.75 12.99
C VAL A 70 6.05 -7.28 11.62
N LEU A 71 5.06 -7.66 10.80
CA LEU A 71 5.22 -8.20 9.45
C LEU A 71 4.43 -7.36 8.45
N GLY A 72 4.96 -7.23 7.24
CA GLY A 72 4.27 -6.59 6.12
C GLY A 72 5.25 -5.94 5.16
N SER A 73 4.69 -5.14 4.24
CA SER A 73 5.45 -4.40 3.25
C SER A 73 6.12 -3.13 3.81
N SER A 74 6.51 -2.20 2.94
CA SER A 74 7.00 -0.86 3.29
C SER A 74 6.02 -0.08 4.18
N MET A 75 4.73 -0.40 4.12
CA MET A 75 3.69 0.19 4.97
C MET A 75 3.89 -0.09 6.46
N THR A 76 4.75 -1.05 6.81
CA THR A 76 5.04 -1.43 8.19
C THR A 76 6.40 -0.94 8.70
N GLU A 77 7.25 -0.40 7.82
CA GLU A 77 8.62 0.02 8.18
C GLU A 77 8.64 1.19 9.17
N ASN A 78 7.59 2.00 9.22
CA ASN A 78 7.54 3.17 10.08
C ASN A 78 6.95 2.90 11.47
N PHE A 79 6.49 1.67 11.76
CA PHE A 79 6.18 1.31 13.15
C PHE A 79 7.41 1.43 14.03
N LEU A 80 7.19 2.01 15.21
CA LEU A 80 8.15 2.08 16.28
C LEU A 80 7.94 0.88 17.22
N PRO A 81 8.93 -0.01 17.40
CA PRO A 81 8.84 -1.12 18.34
C PRO A 81 8.41 -0.71 19.74
N SER A 82 8.86 0.45 20.24
CA SER A 82 8.44 0.96 21.55
C SER A 82 6.95 1.28 21.63
N ASP A 83 6.39 1.92 20.61
CA ASP A 83 4.96 2.26 20.54
C ASP A 83 4.10 0.99 20.43
N VAL A 84 4.47 0.07 19.52
CA VAL A 84 3.78 -1.22 19.39
C VAL A 84 3.84 -2.02 20.70
N GLY A 85 4.99 -2.02 21.38
CA GLY A 85 5.20 -2.75 22.63
C GLY A 85 4.41 -2.13 23.79
N GLU A 86 4.30 -0.81 23.83
CA GLU A 86 3.46 -0.11 24.80
C GLU A 86 1.97 -0.46 24.62
N LYS A 87 1.49 -0.49 23.38
CA LYS A 87 0.07 -0.69 23.05
C LYS A 87 -0.36 -2.15 23.13
N LEU A 88 0.46 -3.07 22.60
CA LEU A 88 0.16 -4.50 22.55
C LEU A 88 0.80 -5.30 23.70
N LYS A 89 1.53 -4.64 24.60
CA LYS A 89 2.13 -5.23 25.81
C LYS A 89 3.07 -6.40 25.50
N GLY A 90 4.08 -6.16 24.67
CA GLY A 90 5.08 -7.17 24.30
C GLY A 90 6.44 -6.59 23.91
N ASP A 91 7.46 -7.45 23.86
CA ASP A 91 8.79 -7.12 23.36
C ASP A 91 8.77 -7.26 21.83
N VAL A 92 8.87 -6.12 21.12
CA VAL A 92 8.62 -6.07 19.68
C VAL A 92 9.89 -6.18 18.84
N LEU A 93 9.86 -7.04 17.82
CA LEU A 93 10.83 -7.05 16.73
C LEU A 93 10.14 -6.76 15.39
N LYS A 94 10.56 -5.67 14.74
CA LYS A 94 10.09 -5.33 13.39
C LYS A 94 10.83 -6.14 12.34
N LEU A 95 10.08 -6.88 11.54
CA LEU A 95 10.55 -7.75 10.46
C LEU A 95 9.88 -7.38 9.12
N SER A 96 9.60 -6.09 8.94
CA SER A 96 9.12 -5.47 7.71
C SER A 96 10.06 -5.76 6.55
N ILE A 97 9.49 -5.86 5.34
CA ILE A 97 10.25 -5.96 4.09
C ILE A 97 9.59 -5.06 3.04
N GLU A 98 10.30 -4.04 2.57
CA GLU A 98 9.87 -3.12 1.52
C GLU A 98 9.43 -3.88 0.26
N GLY A 99 8.27 -3.48 -0.26
CA GLY A 99 7.68 -4.07 -1.48
C GLY A 99 7.54 -5.59 -1.45
N SER A 100 7.45 -6.21 -0.26
CA SER A 100 7.49 -7.66 -0.14
C SER A 100 6.27 -8.36 -0.74
N THR A 101 6.52 -9.54 -1.29
CA THR A 101 5.45 -10.51 -1.55
C THR A 101 5.04 -11.21 -0.26
N ILE A 102 3.82 -11.75 -0.24
CA ILE A 102 3.35 -12.53 0.92
C ILE A 102 4.19 -13.78 1.16
N GLY A 103 4.80 -14.34 0.11
CA GLY A 103 5.73 -15.46 0.22
C GLY A 103 6.99 -15.11 1.00
N GLU A 104 7.54 -13.91 0.79
CA GLU A 104 8.70 -13.41 1.56
C GLU A 104 8.34 -13.17 3.04
N GLN A 105 7.14 -12.63 3.28
CA GLN A 105 6.60 -12.44 4.63
C GLN A 105 6.39 -13.80 5.33
N TYR A 106 5.88 -14.81 4.60
CA TYR A 106 5.74 -16.19 5.09
C TYR A 106 7.08 -16.84 5.45
N GLN A 107 8.11 -16.73 4.60
CA GLN A 107 9.45 -17.26 4.94
C GLN A 107 10.02 -16.56 6.19
N THR A 108 9.82 -15.26 6.30
CA THR A 108 10.24 -14.47 7.47
C THR A 108 9.52 -14.92 8.74
N ALA A 109 8.19 -15.07 8.67
CA ALA A 109 7.36 -15.58 9.76
C ALA A 109 7.84 -16.97 10.20
N LYS A 110 8.12 -17.89 9.28
CA LYS A 110 8.63 -19.23 9.60
C LYS A 110 9.94 -19.20 10.37
N VAL A 111 10.86 -18.30 10.02
CA VAL A 111 12.12 -18.16 10.78
C VAL A 111 11.83 -17.70 12.20
N ALA A 112 10.93 -16.73 12.38
CA ALA A 112 10.54 -16.24 13.70
C ALA A 112 9.82 -17.31 14.55
N PHE A 113 8.83 -18.00 13.98
CA PHE A 113 8.06 -19.04 14.67
C PHE A 113 8.92 -20.25 15.08
N LYS A 114 9.94 -20.60 14.30
CA LYS A 114 10.90 -21.65 14.68
C LYS A 114 11.63 -21.39 15.99
N THR A 115 11.69 -20.14 16.46
CA THR A 115 12.30 -19.80 17.75
C THR A 115 11.42 -20.17 18.94
N GLY A 116 10.11 -20.39 18.74
CA GLY A 116 9.14 -20.62 19.82
C GLY A 116 8.81 -19.39 20.66
N GLN A 117 9.29 -18.20 20.28
CA GLN A 117 9.12 -16.97 21.06
C GLN A 117 7.83 -16.20 20.72
N VAL A 118 7.32 -16.34 19.49
CA VAL A 118 6.22 -15.50 18.96
C VAL A 118 4.90 -15.76 19.69
N ARG A 119 4.40 -14.74 20.39
CA ARG A 119 3.08 -14.70 21.06
C ARG A 119 2.10 -13.80 20.35
N GLN A 120 2.58 -12.77 19.66
CA GLN A 120 1.74 -11.82 18.94
C GLN A 120 2.34 -11.47 17.58
N VAL A 121 1.48 -11.26 16.58
CA VAL A 121 1.85 -10.81 15.25
C VAL A 121 0.99 -9.61 14.87
N LEU A 122 1.62 -8.46 14.59
CA LEU A 122 0.98 -7.34 13.91
C LEU A 122 1.32 -7.45 12.42
N TRP A 123 0.33 -7.74 11.58
CA TRP A 123 0.53 -8.05 10.17
C TRP A 123 -0.23 -7.08 9.26
N GLY A 124 0.50 -6.18 8.59
CA GLY A 124 -0.04 -5.34 7.53
C GLY A 124 -0.19 -6.12 6.23
N ILE A 125 -1.43 -6.26 5.75
CA ILE A 125 -1.75 -7.05 4.56
C ILE A 125 -2.10 -6.14 3.40
N ASP A 126 -1.19 -6.08 2.42
CA ASP A 126 -1.40 -5.37 1.17
C ASP A 126 -1.92 -6.32 0.08
N TYR A 127 -2.97 -5.94 -0.65
CA TYR A 127 -3.50 -6.76 -1.76
C TYR A 127 -2.42 -7.08 -2.80
N PHE A 128 -1.53 -6.13 -3.09
CA PHE A 128 -0.50 -6.35 -4.10
C PHE A 128 0.45 -7.51 -3.71
N ALA A 129 0.69 -7.75 -2.42
CA ALA A 129 1.66 -8.74 -1.95
C ALA A 129 1.30 -10.17 -2.35
N PHE A 130 0.04 -10.46 -2.65
CA PHE A 130 -0.45 -11.78 -3.08
C PHE A 130 -0.23 -12.06 -4.57
N ARG A 131 0.19 -11.06 -5.35
CA ARG A 131 0.35 -11.16 -6.80
C ARG A 131 1.78 -11.58 -7.16
N THR A 132 1.92 -12.32 -8.24
CA THR A 132 3.18 -12.83 -8.80
C THR A 132 4.00 -11.72 -9.45
N ASN A 133 3.35 -10.78 -10.13
CA ASN A 133 3.98 -9.66 -10.84
C ASN A 133 4.10 -8.40 -9.97
N ASN A 134 4.76 -8.54 -8.82
CA ASN A 134 5.15 -7.38 -8.02
C ASN A 134 6.39 -6.72 -8.63
N ALA A 135 6.16 -5.62 -9.34
CA ALA A 135 7.14 -4.87 -10.14
C ALA A 135 8.35 -4.32 -9.36
N THR A 136 8.39 -4.47 -8.03
CA THR A 136 9.43 -3.92 -7.14
C THR A 136 10.55 -4.91 -6.79
N GLY A 137 10.41 -6.21 -7.10
CA GLY A 137 11.36 -7.25 -6.69
C GLY A 137 12.28 -7.74 -7.81
N ASN A 138 13.11 -6.87 -8.39
CA ASN A 138 14.20 -7.32 -9.29
C ASN A 138 15.41 -7.91 -8.54
N GLU A 139 15.39 -7.91 -7.20
CA GLU A 139 16.42 -8.56 -6.38
C GLU A 139 16.00 -9.99 -6.03
N GLU A 140 16.87 -10.96 -6.35
CA GLU A 140 16.67 -12.36 -6.01
C GLU A 140 16.57 -12.54 -4.47
N PHE A 141 15.42 -13.02 -3.99
CA PHE A 141 15.21 -13.29 -2.57
C PHE A 141 16.23 -14.32 -2.06
N PRO A 142 17.00 -14.04 -0.99
CA PRO A 142 18.09 -14.90 -0.55
C PRO A 142 17.55 -16.08 0.28
N ALA A 143 16.79 -16.98 -0.35
CA ALA A 143 16.07 -18.08 0.31
C ALA A 143 16.94 -18.96 1.22
N TYR A 144 18.23 -19.10 0.88
CA TYR A 144 19.20 -19.83 1.69
C TYR A 144 19.37 -19.24 3.11
N LEU A 145 19.15 -17.93 3.29
CA LEU A 145 19.18 -17.30 4.62
C LEU A 145 17.92 -17.62 5.46
N TYR A 146 16.87 -18.20 4.88
CA TYR A 146 15.60 -18.46 5.57
C TYR A 146 15.37 -19.95 5.86
N ASP A 147 16.23 -20.82 5.34
CA ASP A 147 16.13 -22.26 5.58
C ASP A 147 16.86 -22.70 6.86
N SER A 148 17.13 -23.99 6.97
CA SER A 148 17.89 -24.60 8.08
C SER A 148 19.01 -25.52 7.56
N ASN A 149 19.46 -25.29 6.32
CA ASN A 149 20.44 -26.12 5.62
C ASN A 149 21.83 -25.49 5.66
N PRO A 150 22.72 -25.88 6.61
CA PRO A 150 24.04 -25.27 6.72
C PRO A 150 24.96 -25.53 5.51
N LEU A 151 24.59 -26.45 4.61
CA LEU A 151 25.40 -26.77 3.43
C LEU A 151 25.38 -25.66 2.37
N ASN A 152 24.42 -24.74 2.41
CA ASN A 152 24.36 -23.61 1.48
C ASN A 152 24.84 -22.28 2.10
N ASP A 153 25.15 -22.27 3.41
CA ASP A 153 25.62 -21.10 4.14
C ASP A 153 26.96 -20.57 3.66
N TYR A 154 27.73 -21.34 2.89
CA TYR A 154 28.95 -20.87 2.24
C TYR A 154 28.69 -19.60 1.38
N LYS A 155 27.45 -19.45 0.86
CA LYS A 155 26.99 -18.26 0.13
C LYS A 155 26.99 -17.00 1.02
N TYR A 156 26.72 -17.14 2.32
CA TYR A 156 26.81 -16.05 3.30
C TYR A 156 28.25 -15.85 3.77
N VAL A 157 28.90 -16.96 4.18
CA VAL A 157 30.21 -16.97 4.86
C VAL A 157 31.33 -16.42 3.97
N PHE A 158 31.32 -16.76 2.68
CA PHE A 158 32.34 -16.35 1.72
C PHE A 158 31.90 -15.19 0.81
N ASN A 159 30.79 -14.52 1.15
CA ASN A 159 30.34 -13.35 0.41
C ASN A 159 31.28 -12.15 0.66
N GLU A 160 31.80 -11.57 -0.40
CA GLU A 160 32.73 -10.44 -0.33
C GLU A 160 32.12 -9.22 0.40
N THR A 161 30.86 -8.89 0.11
CA THR A 161 30.15 -7.77 0.76
C THR A 161 29.97 -8.00 2.25
N ASN A 162 29.68 -9.23 2.67
CA ASN A 162 29.58 -9.57 4.09
C ASN A 162 30.95 -9.48 4.77
N ILE A 163 32.02 -9.99 4.15
CA ILE A 163 33.38 -9.89 4.71
C ILE A 163 33.80 -8.42 4.88
N LYS A 164 33.55 -7.57 3.87
CA LYS A 164 33.79 -6.11 3.96
C LYS A 164 32.95 -5.47 5.06
N SER A 165 31.69 -5.89 5.19
CA SER A 165 30.79 -5.42 6.25
C SER A 165 31.28 -5.83 7.63
N ALA A 166 31.80 -7.05 7.79
CA ALA A 166 32.39 -7.55 9.04
C ALA A 166 33.63 -6.73 9.46
N LEU A 167 34.55 -6.45 8.54
CA LEU A 167 35.70 -5.57 8.80
C LEU A 167 35.25 -4.15 9.22
N THR A 168 34.23 -3.62 8.55
CA THR A 168 33.63 -2.31 8.89
C THR A 168 32.91 -2.33 10.24
N ALA A 169 32.29 -3.47 10.60
CA ALA A 169 31.60 -3.70 11.86
C ALA A 169 32.58 -3.66 13.06
N LEU A 170 33.77 -4.21 12.90
CA LEU A 170 34.82 -4.15 13.93
C LEU A 170 35.50 -2.77 13.98
N SER A 171 36.02 -2.29 12.86
CA SER A 171 36.82 -1.05 12.80
C SER A 171 36.08 0.21 13.26
N LYS A 172 34.75 0.26 13.08
CA LYS A 172 33.92 1.41 13.49
C LYS A 172 33.06 1.15 14.73
N SER A 173 33.33 0.05 15.46
CA SER A 173 32.53 -0.38 16.61
C SER A 173 32.45 0.70 17.71
N GLU A 174 33.60 1.22 18.14
CA GLU A 174 33.70 2.22 19.22
C GLU A 174 32.98 3.53 18.85
N GLY A 175 33.19 4.04 17.63
CA GLY A 175 32.50 5.22 17.13
C GLY A 175 30.98 5.05 17.09
N ARG A 176 30.47 3.85 16.75
CA ARG A 176 29.02 3.57 16.78
C ARG A 176 28.46 3.52 18.19
N ALA A 177 29.19 2.93 19.13
CA ALA A 177 28.77 2.87 20.54
C ALA A 177 28.56 4.28 21.11
N ASN A 178 29.48 5.20 20.80
CA ASN A 178 29.43 6.59 21.28
C ASN A 178 28.24 7.38 20.70
N LEU A 179 27.80 7.03 19.49
CA LEU A 179 26.72 7.74 18.79
C LEU A 179 25.33 7.10 18.99
N LYS A 180 25.23 5.97 19.71
CA LYS A 180 23.99 5.18 19.90
C LYS A 180 23.25 4.84 18.59
N LEU A 181 23.98 4.71 17.47
CA LEU A 181 23.43 4.65 16.10
C LEU A 181 22.76 3.32 15.69
N SER A 182 22.73 2.31 16.56
CA SER A 182 22.24 0.97 16.23
C SER A 182 21.00 0.60 17.05
N SER A 183 19.94 1.40 16.97
CA SER A 183 18.67 1.02 17.59
C SER A 183 17.81 0.23 16.60
N LEU A 184 17.28 -0.90 17.08
CA LEU A 184 16.20 -1.60 16.37
C LEU A 184 14.96 -0.73 16.21
N GLU A 185 14.84 0.29 17.06
CA GLU A 185 13.72 1.24 17.08
C GLU A 185 13.48 1.91 15.72
N LEU A 186 14.56 2.40 15.11
CA LEU A 186 14.50 3.15 13.84
C LEU A 186 15.04 2.35 12.65
N LEU A 187 15.35 1.06 12.83
CA LEU A 187 15.77 0.22 11.71
C LEU A 187 14.64 0.18 10.67
N TYR A 188 14.97 0.46 9.40
CA TYR A 188 14.05 0.60 8.24
C TYR A 188 13.14 1.83 8.26
N ASN A 189 13.07 2.57 9.38
CA ASN A 189 12.19 3.73 9.47
C ASN A 189 12.67 4.85 8.55
N TRP A 190 11.85 5.20 7.56
CA TRP A 190 12.12 6.26 6.58
C TRP A 190 11.31 7.53 6.87
N ASP A 191 10.47 7.54 7.90
CA ASP A 191 9.51 8.60 8.21
C ASP A 191 10.12 10.01 8.23
N LYS A 192 11.28 10.17 8.88
CA LYS A 192 11.97 11.46 8.98
C LYS A 192 12.85 11.80 7.76
N SER A 193 12.96 10.90 6.80
CA SER A 193 13.82 11.03 5.62
C SER A 193 13.07 11.47 4.37
N VAL A 194 11.77 11.71 4.48
CA VAL A 194 10.86 12.03 3.37
C VAL A 194 10.08 13.29 3.66
N THR A 195 9.46 13.85 2.63
CA THR A 195 8.52 14.97 2.75
C THR A 195 7.11 14.46 2.51
N TYR A 196 6.22 14.76 3.45
CA TYR A 196 4.78 14.56 3.30
C TYR A 196 4.13 15.85 2.82
N GLY A 197 2.98 15.75 2.14
CA GLY A 197 2.22 16.93 1.79
C GLY A 197 1.27 16.72 0.63
N ARG A 198 0.10 17.33 0.75
CA ARG A 198 -0.97 17.29 -0.24
C ARG A 198 -0.52 17.58 -1.66
N ASP A 199 0.24 18.64 -1.88
CA ASP A 199 0.64 19.08 -3.24
C ASP A 199 1.46 18.00 -3.95
N LEU A 200 2.32 17.29 -3.21
CA LEU A 200 3.10 16.17 -3.72
C LEU A 200 2.20 14.99 -4.10
N VAL A 201 1.20 14.68 -3.27
CA VAL A 201 0.24 13.61 -3.53
C VAL A 201 -0.63 13.94 -4.75
N ILE A 202 -1.16 15.16 -4.87
CA ILE A 202 -1.96 15.60 -6.03
C ILE A 202 -1.12 15.56 -7.31
N LYS A 203 0.15 15.97 -7.26
CA LYS A 203 1.07 15.86 -8.40
C LYS A 203 1.30 14.40 -8.81
N ASN A 204 1.50 13.50 -7.85
CA ASN A 204 1.64 12.07 -8.10
C ASN A 204 0.36 11.46 -8.68
N TRP A 205 -0.80 11.88 -8.18
CA TRP A 205 -2.12 11.48 -8.68
C TRP A 205 -2.32 11.86 -10.14
N GLN A 206 -2.03 13.12 -10.50
CA GLN A 206 -2.07 13.60 -11.89
C GLN A 206 -1.17 12.76 -12.80
N SER A 207 0.03 12.38 -12.33
CA SER A 207 0.95 11.54 -13.11
C SER A 207 0.45 10.10 -13.26
N ALA A 208 -0.03 9.50 -12.16
CA ALA A 208 -0.48 8.10 -12.12
C ALA A 208 -1.69 7.88 -13.03
N ARG A 209 -2.63 8.82 -13.06
CA ARG A 209 -3.81 8.77 -13.95
C ARG A 209 -3.47 8.63 -15.43
N ASN A 210 -2.36 9.21 -15.87
CA ASN A 210 -1.94 9.16 -17.27
C ASN A 210 -1.06 7.94 -17.56
N LYS A 211 -0.22 7.55 -16.60
CA LYS A 211 0.78 6.49 -16.80
C LYS A 211 0.24 5.10 -16.51
N GLU A 212 -0.56 4.92 -15.47
CA GLU A 212 -0.99 3.59 -15.01
C GLU A 212 -2.03 2.94 -15.94
N VAL A 213 -2.78 3.73 -16.71
CA VAL A 213 -3.69 3.22 -17.76
C VAL A 213 -2.96 2.34 -18.77
N ALA A 214 -1.70 2.66 -19.09
CA ALA A 214 -0.90 1.89 -20.04
C ALA A 214 -0.45 0.52 -19.50
N TYR A 215 -0.52 0.30 -18.18
CA TYR A 215 -0.09 -0.94 -17.50
C TYR A 215 -1.25 -1.78 -16.97
N GLY A 216 -2.51 -1.39 -17.26
CA GLY A 216 -3.73 -1.91 -16.63
C GLY A 216 -4.08 -3.38 -16.84
N ASN A 217 -3.31 -4.15 -17.62
CA ASN A 217 -3.68 -5.49 -18.07
C ASN A 217 -2.85 -6.64 -17.46
N ASN A 218 -2.29 -6.48 -16.26
CA ASN A 218 -1.48 -7.53 -15.62
C ASN A 218 -2.01 -7.88 -14.23
N GLU A 219 -3.24 -8.34 -14.13
CA GLU A 219 -3.83 -8.85 -12.89
C GLU A 219 -3.79 -10.38 -12.88
N ASP A 220 -3.44 -10.97 -11.74
CA ASP A 220 -3.43 -12.42 -11.60
C ASP A 220 -4.87 -12.91 -11.44
N PRO A 221 -5.19 -14.13 -11.91
CA PRO A 221 -6.50 -14.73 -11.62
C PRO A 221 -6.76 -14.74 -10.12
N LEU A 222 -7.95 -14.27 -9.71
CA LEU A 222 -8.32 -14.15 -8.31
C LEU A 222 -8.16 -15.47 -7.53
N ASP A 223 -8.42 -16.62 -8.16
CA ASP A 223 -8.21 -17.93 -7.52
C ASP A 223 -6.74 -18.20 -7.19
N SER A 224 -5.80 -17.73 -8.02
CA SER A 224 -4.36 -17.81 -7.74
C SER A 224 -3.98 -16.91 -6.56
N VAL A 225 -4.59 -15.72 -6.48
CA VAL A 225 -4.40 -14.79 -5.35
C VAL A 225 -4.93 -15.40 -4.05
N LYS A 226 -6.13 -16.00 -4.09
CA LYS A 226 -6.75 -16.73 -2.97
C LYS A 226 -5.90 -17.91 -2.50
N GLN A 227 -5.40 -18.72 -3.44
CA GLN A 227 -4.49 -19.84 -3.14
C GLN A 227 -3.21 -19.34 -2.46
N THR A 228 -2.62 -18.26 -2.97
CA THR A 228 -1.41 -17.67 -2.39
C THR A 228 -1.66 -17.21 -0.95
N PHE A 229 -2.82 -16.60 -0.67
CA PHE A 229 -3.22 -16.25 0.70
C PHE A 229 -3.37 -17.47 1.60
N ASP A 230 -4.04 -18.53 1.13
CA ASP A 230 -4.25 -19.75 1.91
C ASP A 230 -2.93 -20.43 2.27
N GLU A 231 -2.01 -20.53 1.30
CA GLU A 231 -0.72 -21.19 1.47
C GLU A 231 0.24 -20.43 2.40
N ASN A 232 0.17 -19.10 2.43
CA ASN A 232 1.16 -18.25 3.11
C ASN A 232 0.65 -17.62 4.42
N VAL A 233 -0.64 -17.35 4.55
CA VAL A 233 -1.23 -16.70 5.73
C VAL A 233 -2.06 -17.69 6.54
N VAL A 234 -3.06 -18.32 5.94
CA VAL A 234 -3.96 -19.26 6.65
C VAL A 234 -3.17 -20.44 7.22
N SER A 235 -2.16 -20.92 6.49
CA SER A 235 -1.28 -21.99 6.95
C SER A 235 -0.53 -21.65 8.25
N ILE A 236 -0.05 -20.40 8.40
CA ILE A 236 0.63 -19.92 9.61
C ILE A 236 -0.35 -19.80 10.77
N VAL A 237 -1.51 -19.16 10.56
CA VAL A 237 -2.54 -19.01 11.59
C VAL A 237 -2.98 -20.37 12.13
N LYS A 238 -3.22 -21.33 11.24
CA LYS A 238 -3.62 -22.70 11.60
C LYS A 238 -2.53 -23.46 12.35
N ALA A 239 -1.26 -23.24 12.01
CA ALA A 239 -0.13 -23.90 12.66
C ALA A 239 0.16 -23.35 14.06
N HIS A 240 -0.31 -22.14 14.38
CA HIS A 240 0.02 -21.41 15.60
C HIS A 240 -1.23 -20.89 16.35
N PRO A 241 -2.14 -21.77 16.81
CA PRO A 241 -3.33 -21.36 17.56
C PRO A 241 -3.03 -20.66 18.89
N GLU A 242 -1.81 -20.82 19.42
CA GLU A 242 -1.32 -20.16 20.64
C GLU A 242 -0.94 -18.68 20.46
N THR A 243 -0.83 -18.20 19.22
CA THR A 243 -0.36 -16.87 18.88
C THR A 243 -1.54 -15.96 18.52
N LYS A 244 -1.54 -14.73 19.02
CA LYS A 244 -2.52 -13.71 18.61
C LYS A 244 -2.10 -13.05 17.31
N PHE A 245 -2.99 -12.99 16.33
CA PHE A 245 -2.76 -12.35 15.04
C PHE A 245 -3.66 -11.12 14.90
N TYR A 246 -3.03 -9.95 14.75
CA TYR A 246 -3.68 -8.69 14.41
C TYR A 246 -3.39 -8.38 12.95
N PHE A 247 -4.36 -8.66 12.08
CA PHE A 247 -4.28 -8.27 10.67
C PHE A 247 -4.89 -6.89 10.50
N TYR A 248 -4.30 -6.08 9.62
CA TYR A 248 -4.92 -4.83 9.21
C TYR A 248 -4.63 -4.53 7.74
N TYR A 249 -5.54 -3.78 7.12
CA TYR A 249 -5.35 -3.26 5.77
C TYR A 249 -4.68 -1.88 5.84
N PRO A 250 -3.46 -1.69 5.28
CA PRO A 250 -2.82 -0.38 5.29
C PRO A 250 -3.68 0.70 4.60
N PRO A 251 -3.91 1.85 5.24
CA PRO A 251 -4.73 2.93 4.71
C PRO A 251 -3.98 3.69 3.62
N TYR A 252 -4.17 3.32 2.37
CA TYR A 252 -3.74 4.14 1.24
C TYR A 252 -4.61 5.39 1.12
N SER A 253 -4.06 6.47 0.54
CA SER A 253 -4.85 7.68 0.32
C SER A 253 -6.05 7.38 -0.58
N ILE A 254 -7.11 8.17 -0.44
CA ILE A 254 -8.29 8.04 -1.28
C ILE A 254 -7.96 8.20 -2.77
N LEU A 255 -6.94 9.01 -3.09
CA LEU A 255 -6.47 9.20 -4.46
C LEU A 255 -5.81 7.95 -5.05
N ARG A 256 -5.17 7.10 -4.23
CA ARG A 256 -4.72 5.78 -4.69
C ARG A 256 -5.90 4.87 -5.02
N GLN A 257 -6.91 4.85 -4.15
CA GLN A 257 -8.11 4.04 -4.35
C GLN A 257 -8.85 4.46 -5.64
N GLN A 258 -9.03 5.77 -5.87
CA GLN A 258 -9.62 6.30 -7.09
C GLN A 258 -8.80 5.94 -8.35
N VAL A 259 -7.47 6.03 -8.28
CA VAL A 259 -6.61 5.64 -9.41
C VAL A 259 -6.84 4.18 -9.76
N TRP A 260 -6.80 3.27 -8.80
CA TRP A 260 -7.06 1.85 -9.07
C TRP A 260 -8.47 1.59 -9.55
N TYR A 261 -9.48 2.19 -8.93
CA TYR A 261 -10.87 2.07 -9.37
C TYR A 261 -11.02 2.39 -10.86
N LYS A 262 -10.36 3.46 -11.32
CA LYS A 262 -10.44 3.93 -12.70
C LYS A 262 -9.53 3.20 -13.68
N THR A 263 -8.26 3.02 -13.33
CA THR A 263 -7.23 2.56 -14.29
C THR A 263 -7.04 1.05 -14.28
N ASN A 264 -7.50 0.37 -13.22
CA ASN A 264 -7.44 -1.08 -13.09
C ASN A 264 -8.65 -1.61 -12.28
N PRO A 265 -9.87 -1.58 -12.86
CA PRO A 265 -11.09 -1.97 -12.17
C PRO A 265 -11.09 -3.43 -11.73
N GLU A 266 -10.38 -4.31 -12.45
CA GLU A 266 -10.20 -5.71 -12.04
C GLU A 266 -9.39 -5.81 -10.74
N ARG A 267 -8.23 -5.14 -10.66
CA ARG A 267 -7.44 -5.05 -9.43
C ARG A 267 -8.26 -4.47 -8.28
N TYR A 268 -8.99 -3.39 -8.55
CA TYR A 268 -9.82 -2.75 -7.54
C TYR A 268 -10.93 -3.70 -7.05
N GLY A 269 -11.58 -4.43 -7.95
CA GLY A 269 -12.57 -5.44 -7.59
C GLY A 269 -11.95 -6.59 -6.78
N ASN A 270 -10.79 -7.09 -7.20
CA ASN A 270 -10.11 -8.18 -6.52
C ASN A 270 -9.65 -7.81 -5.10
N GLN A 271 -9.23 -6.57 -4.83
CA GLN A 271 -8.92 -6.17 -3.45
C GLN A 271 -10.16 -6.20 -2.54
N LEU A 272 -11.34 -5.80 -3.04
CA LEU A 272 -12.57 -5.82 -2.27
C LEU A 272 -13.02 -7.27 -2.01
N GLU A 273 -12.91 -8.13 -3.03
CA GLU A 273 -13.25 -9.53 -2.90
C GLU A 273 -12.27 -10.30 -1.99
N MET A 274 -10.99 -9.94 -2.01
CA MET A 274 -10.02 -10.48 -1.07
C MET A 274 -10.32 -10.09 0.38
N LYS A 275 -10.90 -8.90 0.65
CA LYS A 275 -11.36 -8.57 2.02
C LYS A 275 -12.42 -9.56 2.50
N ARG A 276 -13.40 -9.91 1.66
CA ARG A 276 -14.41 -10.94 1.97
C ARG A 276 -13.77 -12.29 2.22
N TYR A 277 -12.92 -12.72 1.29
CA TYR A 277 -12.29 -14.03 1.35
C TYR A 277 -11.41 -14.18 2.60
N MET A 278 -10.60 -13.17 2.90
CA MET A 278 -9.75 -13.17 4.09
C MET A 278 -10.58 -13.22 5.37
N PHE A 279 -11.65 -12.44 5.45
CA PHE A 279 -12.54 -12.47 6.61
C PHE A 279 -13.19 -13.85 6.77
N ASP A 280 -13.76 -14.42 5.71
CA ASP A 280 -14.36 -15.78 5.73
C ASP A 280 -13.38 -16.84 6.24
N LYS A 281 -12.13 -16.83 5.73
CA LYS A 281 -11.11 -17.79 6.15
C LYS A 281 -10.66 -17.60 7.59
N LEU A 282 -10.54 -16.37 8.06
CA LEU A 282 -9.85 -16.06 9.31
C LEU A 282 -10.78 -15.84 10.51
N ASN A 283 -12.02 -15.40 10.30
CA ASN A 283 -12.93 -15.01 11.38
C ASN A 283 -13.33 -16.17 12.30
N SER A 284 -13.20 -17.43 11.84
CA SER A 284 -13.45 -18.61 12.67
C SER A 284 -12.36 -18.88 13.73
N TYR A 285 -11.20 -18.24 13.62
CA TYR A 285 -10.07 -18.43 14.53
C TYR A 285 -10.14 -17.41 15.68
N SER A 286 -10.34 -17.89 16.91
CA SER A 286 -10.47 -17.04 18.11
C SER A 286 -9.22 -16.23 18.46
N ASN A 287 -8.07 -16.61 17.90
CA ASN A 287 -6.79 -15.93 18.06
C ASN A 287 -6.51 -14.91 16.95
N VAL A 288 -7.49 -14.59 16.10
CA VAL A 288 -7.36 -13.64 15.00
C VAL A 288 -8.27 -12.43 15.20
N SER A 289 -7.78 -11.25 14.83
CA SER A 289 -8.57 -10.03 14.69
C SER A 289 -8.15 -9.28 13.43
N ILE A 290 -9.12 -8.75 12.69
CA ILE A 290 -8.90 -8.05 11.42
C ILE A 290 -9.38 -6.60 11.58
N TYR A 291 -8.58 -5.64 11.12
CA TYR A 291 -8.85 -4.22 11.26
C TYR A 291 -8.86 -3.49 9.90
N GLU A 292 -9.83 -2.60 9.71
CA GLU A 292 -10.05 -1.86 8.48
C GLU A 292 -9.86 -0.35 8.67
N PHE A 293 -8.74 0.18 8.18
CA PHE A 293 -8.44 1.62 8.24
C PHE A 293 -8.64 2.32 6.89
N GLN A 294 -8.92 1.60 5.79
CA GLN A 294 -9.00 2.19 4.45
C GLN A 294 -10.26 3.04 4.23
N THR A 295 -11.25 2.96 5.12
CA THR A 295 -12.45 3.81 5.09
C THR A 295 -12.40 4.98 6.08
N ASP A 296 -11.36 5.05 6.93
CA ASP A 296 -11.19 6.15 7.88
C ASP A 296 -10.85 7.43 7.12
N SER A 297 -11.79 8.38 7.10
CA SER A 297 -11.65 9.62 6.33
C SER A 297 -10.64 10.58 6.92
N ASP A 298 -10.42 10.55 8.24
CA ASP A 298 -9.43 11.39 8.92
C ASP A 298 -8.00 11.00 8.53
N ILE A 299 -7.82 9.74 8.11
CA ILE A 299 -6.57 9.22 7.56
C ILE A 299 -6.55 9.39 6.05
N THR A 300 -7.46 8.75 5.32
CA THR A 300 -7.33 8.52 3.87
C THR A 300 -7.55 9.75 3.01
N TYR A 301 -8.29 10.76 3.48
CA TYR A 301 -8.48 12.03 2.78
C TYR A 301 -7.48 13.10 3.24
N ASN A 302 -6.80 12.91 4.37
CA ASN A 302 -5.77 13.82 4.84
C ASN A 302 -4.45 13.58 4.09
N LEU A 303 -4.33 14.19 2.92
CA LEU A 303 -3.19 13.99 2.02
C LEU A 303 -1.86 14.49 2.59
N ASP A 304 -1.87 15.34 3.63
CA ASP A 304 -0.65 15.78 4.31
C ASP A 304 0.01 14.68 5.15
N LEU A 305 -0.68 13.55 5.36
CA LEU A 305 -0.13 12.36 6.00
C LEU A 305 0.68 11.48 5.04
N TYR A 306 0.75 11.82 3.74
CA TYR A 306 1.31 10.94 2.71
C TYR A 306 2.44 11.60 1.89
N LYS A 307 3.47 10.79 1.55
CA LYS A 307 4.59 11.22 0.69
C LYS A 307 4.33 10.95 -0.79
N ASP A 308 3.44 10.01 -1.07
CA ASP A 308 2.95 9.65 -2.39
C ASP A 308 1.52 9.11 -2.26
N LEU A 309 0.95 8.50 -3.30
CA LEU A 309 -0.44 8.03 -3.23
C LEU A 309 -0.68 6.94 -2.17
N SER A 310 0.34 6.18 -1.77
CA SER A 310 0.18 5.01 -0.92
C SER A 310 0.84 5.16 0.44
N HIS A 311 2.04 5.72 0.51
CA HIS A 311 2.89 5.67 1.70
C HIS A 311 2.54 6.76 2.72
N HIS A 312 1.95 6.36 3.84
CA HIS A 312 1.59 7.22 4.96
C HIS A 312 2.74 7.43 5.95
N SER A 313 2.62 8.46 6.79
CA SER A 313 3.58 8.78 7.85
C SER A 313 3.59 7.76 9.00
N GLY A 314 4.64 7.81 9.81
CA GLY A 314 4.75 7.05 11.07
C GLY A 314 3.68 7.44 12.10
N ALA A 315 3.12 8.64 12.01
CA ALA A 315 1.96 9.04 12.83
C ALA A 315 0.75 8.15 12.53
N VAL A 316 0.53 7.79 11.25
CA VAL A 316 -0.53 6.85 10.86
C VAL A 316 -0.26 5.44 11.37
N ASN A 317 1.01 4.98 11.38
CA ASN A 317 1.36 3.73 12.05
C ASN A 317 0.99 3.75 13.55
N SER A 318 1.20 4.88 14.24
CA SER A 318 0.84 5.04 15.65
C SER A 318 -0.69 4.99 15.85
N ILE A 319 -1.46 5.63 14.96
CA ILE A 319 -2.93 5.56 14.95
C ILE A 319 -3.42 4.12 14.75
N ILE A 320 -2.82 3.38 13.82
CA ILE A 320 -3.18 1.99 13.53
C ILE A 320 -3.01 1.13 14.78
N VAL A 321 -1.84 1.15 15.44
CA VAL A 321 -1.61 0.29 16.61
C VAL A 321 -2.42 0.72 17.82
N ASP A 322 -2.67 2.02 17.99
CA ASP A 322 -3.59 2.52 19.02
C ASP A 322 -5.02 2.03 18.78
N GLY A 323 -5.51 2.10 17.54
CA GLY A 323 -6.83 1.59 17.16
C GLY A 323 -6.97 0.08 17.39
N ILE A 324 -5.97 -0.70 16.98
CA ILE A 324 -5.89 -2.15 17.25
C ILE A 324 -5.93 -2.43 18.76
N SER A 325 -5.17 -1.69 19.56
CA SER A 325 -5.13 -1.89 21.02
C SER A 325 -6.47 -1.59 21.71
N LYS A 326 -7.25 -0.68 21.13
CA LYS A 326 -8.57 -0.26 21.63
C LYS A 326 -9.72 -1.06 21.03
N GLY A 327 -9.47 -1.89 20.02
CA GLY A 327 -10.51 -2.59 19.27
C GLY A 327 -11.33 -1.68 18.35
N THR A 328 -10.86 -0.46 18.05
CA THR A 328 -11.52 0.38 17.04
C THR A 328 -11.15 -0.13 15.65
N HIS A 329 -12.01 0.08 14.65
CA HIS A 329 -11.83 -0.45 13.29
C HIS A 329 -11.89 -1.98 13.14
N LEU A 330 -12.33 -2.70 14.17
CA LEU A 330 -12.48 -4.16 14.11
C LEU A 330 -13.51 -4.54 13.05
N VAL A 331 -13.12 -5.43 12.14
CA VAL A 331 -14.01 -6.01 11.13
C VAL A 331 -14.80 -7.15 11.78
N THR A 332 -16.11 -7.14 11.54
CA THR A 332 -17.08 -8.12 12.01
C THR A 332 -17.99 -8.51 10.85
N ALA A 333 -18.76 -9.59 11.02
CA ALA A 333 -19.73 -10.00 9.99
C ALA A 333 -20.76 -8.89 9.70
N ASP A 334 -21.10 -8.09 10.72
CA ASP A 334 -22.11 -7.04 10.63
C ASP A 334 -21.64 -5.81 9.85
N ASN A 335 -20.33 -5.51 9.87
CA ASN A 335 -19.79 -4.30 9.25
C ASN A 335 -18.95 -4.55 7.99
N LEU A 336 -18.60 -5.79 7.65
CA LEU A 336 -17.73 -6.13 6.51
C LEU A 336 -18.26 -5.56 5.19
N GLU A 337 -19.49 -5.90 4.83
CA GLU A 337 -20.06 -5.43 3.56
C GLU A 337 -20.27 -3.92 3.55
N GLN A 338 -20.65 -3.34 4.69
CA GLN A 338 -20.81 -1.89 4.81
C GLN A 338 -19.49 -1.16 4.57
N GLY A 339 -18.39 -1.65 5.15
CA GLY A 339 -17.04 -1.11 4.93
C GLY A 339 -16.59 -1.25 3.47
N ILE A 340 -16.83 -2.41 2.84
CA ILE A 340 -16.51 -2.62 1.42
C ILE A 340 -17.29 -1.66 0.51
N GLN A 341 -18.60 -1.51 0.74
CA GLN A 341 -19.43 -0.58 -0.05
C GLN A 341 -19.05 0.88 0.21
N LEU A 342 -18.70 1.23 1.46
CA LEU A 342 -18.22 2.56 1.78
C LEU A 342 -16.92 2.88 1.04
N LEU A 343 -15.92 1.98 1.07
CA LEU A 343 -14.67 2.16 0.35
C LEU A 343 -14.90 2.33 -1.17
N LYS A 344 -15.82 1.54 -1.74
CA LYS A 344 -16.23 1.64 -3.14
C LYS A 344 -16.83 3.02 -3.45
N ARG A 345 -17.82 3.47 -2.67
CA ARG A 345 -18.44 4.80 -2.84
C ARG A 345 -17.42 5.93 -2.69
N GLN A 346 -16.55 5.86 -1.70
CA GLN A 346 -15.47 6.81 -1.48
C GLN A 346 -14.56 6.88 -2.72
N ALA A 347 -14.16 5.76 -3.32
CA ALA A 347 -13.25 5.73 -4.47
C ALA A 347 -13.89 6.15 -5.81
N GLU A 348 -15.19 5.94 -5.97
CA GLU A 348 -15.92 6.11 -7.23
C GLU A 348 -16.12 7.56 -7.66
N ASN A 349 -16.41 8.43 -6.70
CA ASN A 349 -16.81 9.80 -7.00
C ASN A 349 -15.93 10.81 -6.23
N VAL A 350 -14.61 10.61 -6.24
CA VAL A 350 -13.68 11.54 -5.59
C VAL A 350 -13.60 12.86 -6.37
N ILE A 351 -13.85 13.95 -5.66
CA ILE A 351 -13.63 15.31 -6.08
C ILE A 351 -12.26 15.77 -5.57
N VAL A 352 -11.50 16.38 -6.48
CA VAL A 352 -10.25 17.07 -6.16
C VAL A 352 -10.42 18.52 -6.58
N ASN A 353 -10.52 19.42 -5.59
CA ASN A 353 -10.41 20.85 -5.83
C ASN A 353 -8.92 21.18 -5.89
N THR A 354 -8.42 21.54 -7.07
CA THR A 354 -6.98 21.79 -7.25
C THR A 354 -6.52 23.16 -6.76
N GLU A 355 -7.44 24.09 -6.50
CA GLU A 355 -7.11 25.45 -6.03
C GLU A 355 -6.98 25.48 -4.52
N GLU A 356 -7.96 24.92 -3.81
CA GLU A 356 -7.96 24.84 -2.35
C GLU A 356 -7.24 23.59 -1.82
N GLY A 357 -7.08 22.58 -2.68
CA GLY A 357 -6.57 21.26 -2.33
C GLY A 357 -7.53 20.46 -1.44
N THR A 358 -8.82 20.80 -1.41
CA THR A 358 -9.82 20.00 -0.72
C THR A 358 -10.12 18.73 -1.52
N VAL A 359 -10.22 17.62 -0.81
CA VAL A 359 -10.56 16.30 -1.37
C VAL A 359 -11.69 15.73 -0.54
N TYR A 360 -12.74 15.32 -1.23
CA TYR A 360 -13.93 14.68 -0.68
C TYR A 360 -14.56 13.83 -1.77
N SER A 361 -15.57 13.03 -1.44
CA SER A 361 -16.31 12.23 -2.41
C SER A 361 -17.79 12.60 -2.36
N ILE A 362 -18.53 12.28 -3.42
CA ILE A 362 -19.99 12.42 -3.43
C ILE A 362 -20.69 11.06 -3.39
N ASP A 363 -21.75 10.97 -2.60
CA ASP A 363 -22.73 9.89 -2.70
C ASP A 363 -23.89 10.38 -3.56
N LEU A 364 -23.90 9.95 -4.82
CA LEU A 364 -24.79 10.48 -5.84
C LEU A 364 -26.03 9.59 -5.96
N SER A 365 -27.22 10.18 -5.94
CA SER A 365 -28.47 9.51 -6.29
C SER A 365 -29.22 10.25 -7.40
N LEU A 366 -29.98 9.50 -8.19
CA LEU A 366 -30.94 10.02 -9.17
C LEU A 366 -32.30 9.41 -8.89
N ASN A 367 -33.28 10.25 -8.52
CA ASN A 367 -34.61 9.83 -8.10
C ASN A 367 -34.57 8.76 -6.99
N GLY A 368 -33.63 8.88 -6.06
CA GLY A 368 -33.43 7.94 -4.94
C GLY A 368 -32.61 6.69 -5.28
N GLU A 369 -32.25 6.49 -6.54
CA GLU A 369 -31.41 5.35 -6.96
C GLU A 369 -29.93 5.74 -7.00
N PRO A 370 -29.02 5.00 -6.35
CA PRO A 370 -27.59 5.29 -6.36
C PRO A 370 -27.00 5.32 -7.77
N GLN A 371 -26.13 6.30 -8.01
CA GLN A 371 -25.45 6.52 -9.27
C GLN A 371 -23.95 6.73 -9.07
N SER A 372 -23.20 6.58 -10.15
CA SER A 372 -21.74 6.78 -10.14
C SER A 372 -21.28 7.39 -11.45
N PHE A 373 -20.52 8.47 -11.36
CA PHE A 373 -19.79 8.98 -12.52
C PHE A 373 -18.52 8.17 -12.78
N GLY A 374 -18.05 7.42 -11.77
CA GLY A 374 -16.79 6.68 -11.75
C GLY A 374 -15.52 7.56 -11.79
N PHE A 375 -15.60 8.74 -12.40
CA PHE A 375 -14.59 9.77 -12.34
C PHE A 375 -15.21 11.15 -12.48
N LEU A 376 -14.92 12.01 -11.50
CA LEU A 376 -15.28 13.43 -11.58
C LEU A 376 -14.11 14.26 -12.10
N PRO A 377 -14.34 15.14 -13.10
CA PRO A 377 -13.37 16.15 -13.48
C PRO A 377 -12.94 17.01 -12.27
N PRO A 378 -11.69 17.52 -12.24
CA PRO A 378 -11.28 18.44 -11.19
C PRO A 378 -12.22 19.65 -11.10
N THR A 379 -12.55 20.02 -9.88
CA THR A 379 -13.44 21.16 -9.59
C THR A 379 -12.60 22.44 -9.49
N THR A 380 -13.21 23.57 -9.87
CA THR A 380 -12.65 24.93 -9.79
C THR A 380 -13.55 25.73 -8.85
N GLY A 381 -12.99 26.38 -7.82
CA GLY A 381 -13.78 26.97 -6.74
C GLY A 381 -14.75 25.97 -6.09
N ASP A 382 -15.94 26.44 -5.73
CA ASP A 382 -16.96 25.66 -5.01
C ASP A 382 -17.94 24.89 -5.94
N VAL A 383 -17.81 25.02 -7.27
CA VAL A 383 -18.78 24.47 -8.21
C VAL A 383 -18.39 23.05 -8.65
N ILE A 384 -19.13 22.05 -8.18
CA ILE A 384 -18.92 20.66 -8.57
C ILE A 384 -19.12 20.50 -10.07
N MET A 385 -18.11 19.98 -10.75
CA MET A 385 -18.16 19.75 -12.20
C MET A 385 -18.41 18.26 -12.49
N ALA A 386 -19.41 17.98 -13.33
CA ALA A 386 -19.78 16.64 -13.76
C ALA A 386 -19.31 16.35 -15.20
N PRO A 387 -18.95 15.08 -15.54
CA PRO A 387 -18.60 14.69 -16.89
C PRO A 387 -19.84 14.74 -17.79
N LEU A 388 -19.98 15.82 -18.57
CA LEU A 388 -21.24 16.23 -19.19
C LEU A 388 -21.88 15.15 -20.08
N LYS A 389 -21.09 14.43 -20.88
CA LYS A 389 -21.62 13.36 -21.74
C LYS A 389 -22.24 12.21 -20.92
N LEU A 390 -21.53 11.75 -19.89
CA LEU A 390 -22.02 10.69 -19.01
C LEU A 390 -23.21 11.19 -18.20
N TYR A 391 -23.15 12.45 -17.75
CA TYR A 391 -24.22 13.07 -17.02
C TYR A 391 -25.51 13.17 -17.84
N ALA A 392 -25.43 13.63 -19.08
CA ALA A 392 -26.55 13.66 -20.01
C ALA A 392 -27.15 12.26 -20.21
N GLN A 393 -26.30 11.23 -20.42
CA GLN A 393 -26.75 9.84 -20.54
C GLN A 393 -27.51 9.37 -19.29
N MET A 394 -27.00 9.64 -18.10
CA MET A 394 -27.64 9.28 -16.82
C MET A 394 -29.02 9.94 -16.67
N LEU A 395 -29.16 11.19 -17.12
CA LEU A 395 -30.40 11.96 -17.01
C LEU A 395 -31.40 11.69 -18.15
N GLY A 396 -31.04 10.82 -19.12
CA GLY A 396 -31.84 10.60 -20.32
C GLY A 396 -31.90 11.80 -21.27
N ILE A 397 -30.85 12.62 -21.28
CA ILE A 397 -30.67 13.79 -22.14
C ILE A 397 -29.80 13.38 -23.34
N ALA A 398 -30.26 13.65 -24.56
CA ALA A 398 -29.46 13.46 -25.77
C ALA A 398 -28.29 14.46 -25.79
N PHE A 399 -27.11 14.00 -26.19
CA PHE A 399 -25.87 14.79 -26.20
C PHE A 399 -25.25 14.78 -27.60
N ASP A 400 -24.95 15.95 -28.14
CA ASP A 400 -24.13 16.14 -29.34
C ASP A 400 -23.07 17.22 -29.12
N TYR A 401 -21.92 17.09 -29.79
CA TYR A 401 -20.84 18.07 -29.71
C TYR A 401 -20.24 18.39 -31.09
N ASP A 402 -20.43 19.63 -31.53
CA ASP A 402 -19.79 20.20 -32.71
C ASP A 402 -18.43 20.80 -32.31
N ILE A 403 -17.36 20.11 -32.69
CA ILE A 403 -15.97 20.47 -32.35
C ILE A 403 -15.58 21.83 -32.97
N ASP A 404 -16.01 22.09 -34.21
CA ASP A 404 -15.62 23.29 -34.96
C ASP A 404 -16.29 24.53 -34.38
N LYS A 405 -17.56 24.40 -33.97
CA LYS A 405 -18.32 25.47 -33.32
C LYS A 405 -18.09 25.55 -31.82
N LYS A 406 -17.44 24.56 -31.21
CA LYS A 406 -17.35 24.39 -29.75
C LYS A 406 -18.73 24.41 -29.08
N LEU A 407 -19.71 23.84 -29.75
CA LEU A 407 -21.12 23.88 -29.37
C LEU A 407 -21.59 22.51 -28.92
N ILE A 408 -22.13 22.43 -27.73
CA ILE A 408 -22.75 21.24 -27.17
C ILE A 408 -24.25 21.41 -27.25
N THR A 409 -24.94 20.43 -27.81
CA THR A 409 -26.41 20.41 -27.86
C THR A 409 -26.91 19.33 -26.93
N LEU A 410 -27.78 19.73 -25.99
CA LEU A 410 -28.48 18.85 -25.07
C LEU A 410 -29.97 18.88 -25.37
N ALA A 411 -30.63 17.73 -25.48
CA ALA A 411 -32.07 17.68 -25.74
C ALA A 411 -32.79 16.67 -24.85
N LYS A 412 -33.94 17.07 -24.29
CA LYS A 412 -34.82 16.20 -23.49
C LYS A 412 -36.27 16.62 -23.73
N GLY A 413 -37.05 15.71 -24.30
CA GLY A 413 -38.39 16.05 -24.82
C GLY A 413 -38.28 17.06 -25.96
N ASP A 414 -39.08 18.12 -25.90
CA ASP A 414 -39.11 19.20 -26.90
C ASP A 414 -38.11 20.33 -26.60
N SER A 415 -37.49 20.32 -25.41
CA SER A 415 -36.53 21.36 -25.01
C SER A 415 -35.12 21.04 -25.49
N VAL A 416 -34.46 22.08 -26.02
CA VAL A 416 -33.08 22.03 -26.50
C VAL A 416 -32.25 23.11 -25.81
N ALA A 417 -31.15 22.69 -25.19
CA ALA A 417 -30.16 23.56 -24.62
C ALA A 417 -28.87 23.55 -25.44
N GLU A 418 -28.38 24.73 -25.82
CA GLU A 418 -27.10 24.92 -26.51
C GLU A 418 -26.08 25.53 -25.54
N LEU A 419 -24.95 24.86 -25.34
CA LEU A 419 -23.88 25.28 -24.44
C LEU A 419 -22.61 25.50 -25.24
N THR A 420 -21.99 26.68 -25.09
CA THR A 420 -20.71 26.97 -25.75
C THR A 420 -19.55 26.69 -24.79
N VAL A 421 -18.55 25.93 -25.24
CA VAL A 421 -17.35 25.64 -24.42
C VAL A 421 -16.59 26.94 -24.12
N GLY A 422 -16.34 27.19 -22.84
CA GLY A 422 -15.74 28.41 -22.29
C GLY A 422 -16.77 29.47 -21.88
N SER A 423 -18.06 29.19 -22.02
CA SER A 423 -19.17 30.06 -21.60
C SER A 423 -19.88 29.50 -20.38
N ASP A 424 -20.29 30.39 -19.47
CA ASP A 424 -21.23 30.12 -18.38
C ASP A 424 -22.66 30.55 -18.74
N GLU A 425 -22.95 30.74 -20.03
CA GLU A 425 -24.27 31.00 -20.58
C GLU A 425 -24.67 29.86 -21.52
N ALA A 426 -25.91 29.39 -21.38
CA ALA A 426 -26.56 28.43 -22.26
C ALA A 426 -27.79 29.07 -22.93
N LEU A 427 -28.16 28.61 -24.11
CA LEU A 427 -29.43 28.96 -24.74
C LEU A 427 -30.41 27.81 -24.56
N LEU A 428 -31.44 27.98 -23.73
CA LEU A 428 -32.54 27.03 -23.58
C LEU A 428 -33.72 27.53 -24.42
N ASP A 429 -34.06 26.80 -25.48
CA ASP A 429 -35.15 27.15 -26.39
C ASP A 429 -35.05 28.61 -26.91
N GLY A 430 -33.81 29.06 -27.15
CA GLY A 430 -33.47 30.41 -27.61
C GLY A 430 -33.38 31.48 -26.52
N GLN A 431 -33.61 31.16 -25.25
CA GLN A 431 -33.45 32.08 -24.11
C GLN A 431 -32.14 31.83 -23.37
N THR A 432 -31.43 32.90 -23.03
CA THR A 432 -30.19 32.81 -22.26
C THR A 432 -30.45 32.41 -20.81
N VAL A 433 -29.80 31.34 -20.36
CA VAL A 433 -29.80 30.85 -18.98
C VAL A 433 -28.37 30.85 -18.46
N LYS A 434 -28.18 31.34 -17.23
CA LYS A 434 -26.87 31.38 -16.56
C LYS A 434 -26.55 30.02 -15.93
N LEU A 435 -25.35 29.53 -16.17
CA LEU A 435 -24.77 28.36 -15.52
C LEU A 435 -23.93 28.79 -14.30
N ALA A 436 -23.77 27.90 -13.32
CA ALA A 436 -22.99 28.20 -12.12
C ALA A 436 -21.48 28.37 -12.40
N ALA A 437 -20.98 27.76 -13.47
CA ALA A 437 -19.62 27.96 -13.99
C ALA A 437 -19.57 27.63 -15.49
N PRO A 438 -18.51 28.04 -16.21
CA PRO A 438 -18.36 27.74 -17.61
C PRO A 438 -18.29 26.24 -17.90
N VAL A 439 -18.81 25.82 -19.06
CA VAL A 439 -18.57 24.47 -19.59
C VAL A 439 -17.15 24.40 -20.14
N GLU A 440 -16.34 23.46 -19.67
CA GLU A 440 -14.92 23.40 -20.00
C GLU A 440 -14.44 22.00 -20.36
N ASN A 441 -13.40 21.91 -21.18
CA ASN A 441 -12.66 20.66 -21.35
C ASN A 441 -11.64 20.52 -20.22
N LYS A 442 -11.93 19.67 -19.24
CA LYS A 442 -11.04 19.36 -18.12
C LYS A 442 -10.40 17.99 -18.31
N ILE A 443 -9.12 17.99 -18.69
CA ILE A 443 -8.31 16.78 -18.87
C ILE A 443 -8.97 15.80 -19.88
N GLY A 444 -9.41 16.33 -21.03
CA GLY A 444 -10.00 15.55 -22.11
C GLY A 444 -11.48 15.18 -21.90
N ILE A 445 -12.12 15.68 -20.84
CA ILE A 445 -13.53 15.44 -20.54
C ILE A 445 -14.27 16.77 -20.56
N MET A 446 -15.34 16.87 -21.35
CA MET A 446 -16.26 18.01 -21.27
C MET A 446 -16.97 17.98 -19.92
N ALA A 447 -16.78 19.03 -19.14
CA ALA A 447 -17.26 19.16 -17.78
C ALA A 447 -18.21 20.35 -17.68
N ALA A 448 -19.33 20.17 -16.99
CA ALA A 448 -20.31 21.23 -16.75
C ALA A 448 -20.72 21.24 -15.27
N PRO A 449 -21.26 22.37 -14.76
CA PRO A 449 -21.73 22.43 -13.38
C PRO A 449 -22.81 21.40 -13.11
N LEU A 450 -22.60 20.60 -12.06
CA LEU A 450 -23.49 19.51 -11.66
C LEU A 450 -24.93 20.02 -11.44
N GLU A 451 -25.09 21.14 -10.75
CA GLU A 451 -26.39 21.73 -10.42
C GLU A 451 -27.10 22.34 -11.64
N SER A 452 -26.35 22.87 -12.62
CA SER A 452 -26.94 23.60 -13.73
C SER A 452 -27.60 22.71 -14.78
N ILE A 453 -27.08 21.51 -15.02
CA ILE A 453 -27.57 20.66 -16.12
C ILE A 453 -29.00 20.14 -15.88
N PRO A 454 -29.39 19.61 -14.70
CA PRO A 454 -30.77 19.23 -14.44
C PRO A 454 -31.72 20.41 -14.50
N ALA A 455 -31.30 21.58 -14.00
CA ALA A 455 -32.12 22.79 -13.97
C ALA A 455 -32.57 23.26 -15.35
N LEU A 456 -31.77 23.03 -16.40
CA LEU A 456 -32.14 23.33 -17.79
C LEU A 456 -33.37 22.54 -18.27
N PHE A 457 -33.67 21.41 -17.64
CA PHE A 457 -34.74 20.49 -18.06
C PHE A 457 -35.74 20.21 -16.93
N GLY A 458 -35.91 21.15 -15.99
CA GLY A 458 -36.88 21.07 -14.90
C GLY A 458 -36.52 20.08 -13.78
N GLY A 459 -35.27 19.61 -13.74
CA GLY A 459 -34.73 18.85 -12.62
C GLY A 459 -34.14 19.76 -11.54
N SER A 460 -33.85 19.19 -10.38
CA SER A 460 -33.17 19.88 -9.28
C SER A 460 -32.05 19.02 -8.69
N VAL A 461 -31.06 19.66 -8.08
CA VAL A 461 -29.97 19.02 -7.33
C VAL A 461 -30.05 19.51 -5.90
N THR A 462 -30.03 18.59 -4.95
CA THR A 462 -29.97 18.89 -3.52
C THR A 462 -28.64 18.39 -2.97
N LEU A 463 -27.88 19.28 -2.35
CA LEU A 463 -26.65 18.93 -1.63
C LEU A 463 -26.99 18.71 -0.16
N GLY A 464 -26.71 17.52 0.35
CA GLY A 464 -26.92 17.13 1.74
C GLY A 464 -25.76 17.56 2.65
N GLN A 465 -25.66 16.91 3.82
CA GLN A 465 -24.54 17.16 4.74
C GLN A 465 -23.31 16.35 4.29
N GLU A 466 -22.13 16.98 4.33
CA GLU A 466 -20.87 16.23 4.27
C GLU A 466 -20.65 15.52 5.60
N LYS A 467 -20.52 14.20 5.55
CA LYS A 467 -20.12 13.37 6.69
C LYS A 467 -18.97 12.47 6.26
N ASP A 468 -17.91 12.42 7.06
CA ASP A 468 -16.75 11.55 6.82
C ASP A 468 -16.18 11.70 5.40
N LYS A 469 -16.09 12.97 4.93
CA LYS A 469 -15.63 13.36 3.58
C LYS A 469 -16.49 12.82 2.44
N LEU A 470 -17.73 12.43 2.72
CA LEU A 470 -18.73 12.01 1.75
C LEU A 470 -19.91 12.99 1.78
N LEU A 471 -20.12 13.70 0.67
CA LEU A 471 -21.22 14.66 0.48
C LEU A 471 -22.39 13.97 -0.24
N GLU A 472 -23.57 13.97 0.37
CA GLU A 472 -24.78 13.47 -0.28
C GLU A 472 -25.24 14.42 -1.39
N VAL A 473 -25.57 13.88 -2.55
CA VAL A 473 -26.02 14.61 -3.72
C VAL A 473 -27.22 13.89 -4.33
N ASP A 474 -28.39 14.52 -4.24
CA ASP A 474 -29.63 13.98 -4.78
C ASP A 474 -30.09 14.77 -5.99
N ILE A 475 -30.22 14.08 -7.12
CA ILE A 475 -30.78 14.65 -8.34
C ILE A 475 -32.21 14.16 -8.50
N THR A 476 -33.14 15.08 -8.73
CA THR A 476 -34.54 14.75 -8.97
C THR A 476 -35.04 15.38 -10.26
N PHE A 477 -35.88 14.65 -10.98
CA PHE A 477 -36.72 15.20 -12.05
C PHE A 477 -38.18 15.11 -11.60
N GLY A 478 -38.97 16.17 -11.81
CA GLY A 478 -40.42 16.06 -11.66
C GLY A 478 -40.96 15.00 -12.63
N GLU A 479 -41.93 14.20 -12.17
CA GLU A 479 -42.67 13.27 -13.03
C GLU A 479 -43.42 13.99 -14.16
#